data_AF-A0A942QV69-F1
#
_entry.id   AF-A0A942QV69-F1
#
_cell.length_a   1.000
_cell.length_b   1.000
_cell.length_c   1.000
_cell.angle_alpha   90.00
_cell.angle_beta   90.00
_cell.angle_gamma   90.00
#
_symmetry.space_group_name_H-M   'P 1'
#
loop_
_entity.id
_entity.type
_entity.pdbx_description
1 polymer ?
#
loop_
_entity_poly.entity_id
_entity_poly.type
_entity_poly.pdbx_seq_one_letter_code
_entity_poly.pdbx_strand_id
1 'polypeptide(L)'
;MLSNVMATCPGHCLWITVQCHINVVGVASLLDVQAVVLVGGAAPEQAVLKKAREVGVTLLATHDSAFNLCGKLYNLGVRGVKRHELTLKSGGVL
;
A
#
# COMPACT_ATOMS: atom_id res chain seq x y z
N MET A 1 7.43 -5.27 -9.70
CA MET A 1 6.56 -4.69 -10.74
C MET A 1 5.20 -4.36 -10.12
N LEU A 2 4.58 -3.24 -10.50
CA LEU A 2 3.28 -2.81 -9.97
C LEU A 2 2.12 -3.75 -10.33
N SER A 3 2.22 -4.48 -11.43
CA SER A 3 1.25 -5.51 -11.83
C SER A 3 1.02 -6.57 -10.75
N ASN A 4 2.07 -6.94 -10.00
CA ASN A 4 1.93 -7.87 -8.88
C ASN A 4 1.11 -7.25 -7.74
N VAL A 5 1.26 -5.95 -7.47
CA VAL A 5 0.47 -5.26 -6.44
C VAL A 5 -1.00 -5.26 -6.84
N MET A 6 -1.31 -4.93 -8.10
CA MET A 6 -2.68 -4.98 -8.61
C MET A 6 -3.33 -6.37 -8.49
N ALA A 7 -2.57 -7.44 -8.69
CA ALA A 7 -3.09 -8.80 -8.61
C ALA A 7 -3.19 -9.35 -7.18
N THR A 8 -2.52 -8.75 -6.19
CA THR A 8 -2.27 -9.41 -4.89
C THR A 8 -2.49 -8.55 -3.67
N CYS A 9 -2.63 -7.23 -3.84
CA CYS A 9 -2.82 -6.28 -2.76
C CYS A 9 -4.32 -6.14 -2.49
N PRO A 10 -4.79 -6.57 -1.31
CA PRO A 10 -6.19 -6.45 -0.95
C PRO A 10 -6.54 -4.99 -0.66
N GLY A 11 -7.82 -4.62 -0.85
CA GLY A 11 -8.32 -3.33 -0.39
C GLY A 11 -8.22 -3.19 1.14
N HIS A 12 -8.30 -1.96 1.62
CA HIS A 12 -8.21 -1.59 3.04
C HIS A 12 -6.95 -2.12 3.74
N CYS A 13 -5.83 -2.23 3.03
CA CYS A 13 -4.55 -2.63 3.60
C CYS A 13 -3.54 -1.47 3.68
N LEU A 14 -2.43 -1.73 4.35
CA LEU A 14 -1.24 -0.86 4.36
C LEU A 14 -0.24 -1.39 3.33
N TRP A 15 0.08 -0.59 2.32
CA TRP A 15 1.07 -0.98 1.31
C TRP A 15 2.43 -0.34 1.60
N ILE A 16 3.42 -1.18 1.91
CA ILE A 16 4.81 -0.75 2.16
C ILE A 16 5.62 -0.89 0.87
N THR A 17 6.30 0.17 0.42
CA THR A 17 7.08 0.17 -0.83
C THR A 17 8.20 1.19 -0.83
N VAL A 18 9.23 0.97 -1.67
CA VAL A 18 10.27 1.97 -1.99
C VAL A 18 9.89 2.80 -3.23
N GLN A 19 8.86 2.38 -3.98
CA GLN A 19 8.46 3.06 -5.21
C GLN A 19 7.76 4.38 -4.89
N CYS A 20 8.17 5.46 -5.54
CA CYS A 20 7.80 6.81 -5.14
C CYS A 20 7.44 7.70 -6.36
N HIS A 21 6.64 7.16 -7.27
CA HIS A 21 6.23 7.83 -8.51
C HIS A 21 4.71 7.81 -8.67
N ILE A 22 4.19 8.59 -9.63
CA ILE A 22 2.75 8.84 -9.78
C ILE A 22 1.90 7.57 -9.94
N ASN A 23 2.44 6.50 -10.54
CA ASN A 23 1.71 5.24 -10.71
C ASN A 23 1.42 4.53 -9.37
N VAL A 24 2.22 4.76 -8.33
CA VAL A 24 1.95 4.23 -6.99
C VAL A 24 0.64 4.78 -6.45
N VAL A 25 0.41 6.09 -6.64
CA VAL A 25 -0.84 6.76 -6.28
C VAL A 25 -2.01 6.20 -7.09
N GLY A 26 -1.82 6.02 -8.39
CA GLY A 26 -2.85 5.45 -9.28
C GLY A 26 -3.26 4.03 -8.85
N VAL A 27 -2.30 3.16 -8.56
CA VAL A 27 -2.56 1.79 -8.10
C VAL A 27 -3.20 1.78 -6.71
N ALA A 28 -2.71 2.60 -5.78
CA ALA A 28 -3.28 2.69 -4.43
C ALA A 28 -4.74 3.14 -4.45
N SER A 29 -5.07 4.11 -5.30
CA SER A 29 -6.45 4.57 -5.52
C SER A 29 -7.31 3.47 -6.17
N LEU A 30 -6.79 2.79 -7.18
CA LEU A 30 -7.52 1.71 -7.88
C LEU A 30 -7.87 0.54 -6.95
N LEU A 31 -6.98 0.19 -6.03
CA LEU A 31 -7.14 -0.96 -5.13
C LEU A 31 -7.79 -0.60 -3.79
N ASP A 32 -8.19 0.66 -3.59
CA ASP A 32 -8.71 1.18 -2.32
C ASP A 32 -7.79 0.87 -1.13
N VAL A 33 -6.50 1.14 -1.30
CA VAL A 33 -5.48 0.96 -0.25
C VAL A 33 -5.61 2.09 0.77
N GLN A 34 -5.61 1.74 2.06
CA GLN A 34 -5.85 2.71 3.13
C GLN A 34 -4.71 3.73 3.27
N ALA A 35 -3.47 3.26 3.11
CA ALA A 35 -2.30 4.12 3.06
C ALA A 35 -1.12 3.40 2.37
N VAL A 36 -0.25 4.20 1.75
CA VAL A 36 1.04 3.74 1.23
C VAL A 36 2.15 4.30 2.11
N VAL A 37 3.06 3.44 2.56
CA VAL A 37 4.25 3.82 3.31
C VAL A 37 5.49 3.70 2.42
N LEU A 38 6.10 4.84 2.17
CA LEU A 38 7.37 4.99 1.46
C LEU A 38 8.53 4.74 2.43
N VAL A 39 9.36 3.75 2.14
CA VAL A 39 10.47 3.33 3.02
C VAL A 39 11.83 3.69 2.44
N GLY A 40 12.87 3.64 3.27
CA GLY A 40 14.25 3.90 2.86
C GLY A 40 14.55 5.38 2.58
N GLY A 41 13.77 6.31 3.14
CA GLY A 41 13.96 7.75 2.95
C GLY A 41 13.50 8.26 1.59
N ALA A 42 12.64 7.51 0.89
CA ALA A 42 12.06 7.96 -0.37
C ALA A 42 11.25 9.25 -0.17
N ALA A 43 11.55 10.26 -0.99
CA ALA A 43 10.93 11.58 -0.93
C ALA A 43 10.08 11.80 -2.19
N PRO A 44 8.74 11.80 -2.10
CA PRO A 44 7.88 12.04 -3.25
C PRO A 44 7.97 13.48 -3.71
N GLU A 45 8.06 13.66 -5.03
CA GLU A 45 7.96 14.98 -5.64
C GLU A 45 6.59 15.61 -5.36
N GLN A 46 6.55 16.94 -5.41
CA GLN A 46 5.32 17.70 -5.13
C GLN A 46 4.15 17.31 -6.04
N ALA A 47 4.43 16.91 -7.29
CA ALA A 47 3.41 16.41 -8.21
C ALA A 47 2.76 15.11 -7.71
N VAL A 48 3.53 14.19 -7.13
CA VAL A 48 3.04 12.93 -6.54
C VAL A 48 2.18 13.23 -5.31
N LEU A 49 2.67 14.10 -4.43
CA LEU A 49 1.93 14.52 -3.23
C LEU A 49 0.62 15.23 -3.57
N LYS A 50 0.63 16.10 -4.58
CA LYS A 50 -0.57 16.77 -5.08
C LYS A 50 -1.56 15.74 -5.61
N LYS A 51 -1.10 14.81 -6.45
CA LYS A 51 -1.97 13.79 -7.02
C LYS A 51 -2.59 12.91 -5.94
N ALA A 52 -1.81 12.51 -4.94
CA ALA A 52 -2.29 11.69 -3.83
C ALA A 52 -3.42 12.38 -3.06
N ARG A 53 -3.28 13.68 -2.79
CA ARG A 53 -4.36 14.49 -2.18
C ARG A 53 -5.60 14.57 -3.06
N GLU A 54 -5.45 14.79 -4.37
CA GLU A 54 -6.57 14.88 -5.31
C GLU A 54 -7.41 13.60 -5.36
N VAL A 55 -6.78 12.43 -5.23
CA VAL A 55 -7.47 11.13 -5.29
C VAL A 55 -7.73 10.50 -3.92
N GLY A 56 -7.46 11.22 -2.83
CA GLY A 56 -7.70 10.74 -1.46
C GLY A 56 -6.78 9.63 -0.98
N VAL A 57 -5.60 9.45 -1.57
CA VAL A 57 -4.61 8.44 -1.14
C VAL A 57 -3.69 9.02 -0.07
N THR A 58 -3.62 8.35 1.08
CA THR A 58 -2.68 8.72 2.15
C THR A 58 -1.27 8.19 1.85
N LEU A 59 -0.29 9.09 1.80
CA LEU A 59 1.13 8.76 1.69
C LEU A 59 1.86 9.07 3.01
N LEU A 60 2.61 8.10 3.50
CA LEU A 60 3.50 8.21 4.67
C LEU A 60 4.93 7.93 4.22
N ALA A 61 5.92 8.46 4.94
CA ALA A 61 7.33 8.20 4.64
C ALA A 61 8.12 7.89 5.92
N THR A 62 9.13 7.02 5.80
CA THR A 62 10.07 6.69 6.88
C THR A 62 11.47 6.42 6.32
N HIS A 63 12.50 6.66 7.15
CA HIS A 63 13.87 6.26 6.86
C HIS A 63 14.15 4.78 7.15
N ASP A 64 13.25 4.07 7.83
CA ASP A 64 13.39 2.63 8.05
C ASP A 64 13.41 1.86 6.72
N SER A 65 14.13 0.73 6.68
CA SER A 65 13.96 -0.27 5.62
C SER A 65 12.58 -0.95 5.73
N ALA A 66 12.11 -1.55 4.63
CA ALA A 66 10.87 -2.33 4.63
C ALA A 66 10.86 -3.40 5.73
N PHE A 67 11.99 -4.11 5.88
CA PHE A 67 12.13 -5.17 6.89
C PHE A 67 12.01 -4.63 8.32
N ASN A 68 12.71 -3.54 8.64
CA ASN A 68 12.65 -2.93 9.97
C ASN A 68 11.26 -2.38 10.28
N LEU A 69 10.63 -1.70 9.33
CA LEU A 69 9.27 -1.21 9.49
C LEU A 69 8.28 -2.36 9.73
N CYS A 70 8.34 -3.43 8.92
CA CYS A 70 7.51 -4.61 9.11
C CYS A 70 7.72 -5.24 10.49
N GLY A 71 8.97 -5.36 10.96
CA GLY A 71 9.27 -5.87 12.30
C GLY A 71 8.66 -5.02 13.42
N LYS A 72 8.78 -3.69 13.33
CA LYS A 72 8.16 -2.75 14.27
C LYS A 72 6.64 -2.90 14.29
N LEU A 73 6.01 -2.90 13.12
CA LEU A 73 4.55 -3.07 13.00
C LEU A 73 4.09 -4.41 13.57
N TYR A 74 4.83 -5.49 13.29
CA TYR A 74 4.50 -6.81 13.81
C TYR A 74 4.57 -6.88 15.34
N ASN A 75 5.62 -6.29 15.93
CA ASN A 75 5.77 -6.18 17.38
C ASN A 75 4.67 -5.35 18.04
N LEU A 76 4.12 -4.37 17.32
CA LEU A 76 2.96 -3.57 17.75
C LEU A 76 1.61 -4.30 17.58
N GLY A 77 1.61 -5.55 17.12
CA GLY A 77 0.39 -6.35 16.95
C GLY A 77 -0.23 -6.27 15.56
N VAL A 78 0.33 -5.48 14.62
CA VAL A 78 -0.14 -5.45 13.24
C VAL A 78 0.22 -6.77 12.55
N ARG A 79 -0.66 -7.29 11.72
CA ARG A 79 -0.46 -8.55 10.99
C ARG A 79 -0.56 -8.33 9.50
N GLY A 80 0.26 -9.07 8.74
CA GLY A 80 0.16 -9.10 7.29
C GLY A 80 -1.12 -9.78 6.83
N VAL A 81 -1.63 -9.37 5.66
CA VAL A 81 -2.86 -9.94 5.12
C VAL A 81 -2.60 -11.35 4.55
N LYS A 82 -3.44 -12.31 4.90
CA LYS A 82 -3.36 -13.68 4.38
C LYS A 82 -3.89 -13.73 2.95
N ARG A 83 -3.15 -14.40 2.07
CA ARG A 83 -3.47 -14.51 0.63
C ARG A 83 -4.68 -15.40 0.30
N HIS A 84 -5.23 -16.12 1.29
CA HIS A 84 -6.19 -17.23 1.09
C HIS A 84 -7.65 -16.93 1.50
N GLU A 85 -8.00 -15.67 1.79
CA GLU A 85 -9.39 -15.27 2.13
C GLU A 85 -10.10 -14.45 1.03
N LEU A 86 -9.45 -14.23 -0.12
CA LEU A 86 -10.00 -13.42 -1.21
C LEU A 86 -11.00 -14.17 -2.11
N THR A 87 -11.19 -15.48 -1.94
CA THR A 87 -12.10 -16.29 -2.78
C THR A 87 -13.47 -16.53 -2.15
N LEU A 88 -13.70 -16.18 -0.88
CA LEU A 88 -14.94 -16.53 -0.17
C LEU A 88 -15.85 -15.34 0.19
N LYS A 89 -15.47 -14.10 -0.17
CA LYS A 89 -16.30 -12.91 0.10
C LYS A 89 -17.07 -12.37 -1.11
N SER A 90 -17.03 -13.06 -2.24
CA SER A 90 -17.96 -12.80 -3.35
C SER A 90 -19.19 -13.70 -3.16
N GLY A 91 -20.13 -13.25 -2.33
CA GLY A 91 -21.46 -13.85 -2.20
C GLY A 91 -22.27 -13.70 -3.49
N GLY A 92 -21.90 -14.47 -4.51
CA GLY A 92 -22.66 -14.67 -5.74
C GLY A 92 -22.94 -16.16 -5.88
N VAL A 93 -24.21 -16.51 -5.71
CA VAL A 93 -24.80 -17.83 -5.97
C VAL A 93 -24.32 -18.38 -7.32
N LEU A 94 -23.79 -19.60 -7.32
CA LEU A 94 -24.25 -20.77 -8.09
C LEU A 94 -23.52 -22.03 -7.59
#